data_AF-A0AAU1PBQ6-F1
#
_entry.id   AF-A0AAU1PBQ6-F1
#
_cell.length_a   1.000
_cell.length_b   1.000
_cell.length_c   1.000
_cell.angle_alpha   90.00
_cell.angle_beta   90.00
_cell.angle_gamma   90.00
#
_symmetry.space_group_name_H-M   'P 1'
#
loop_
_entity.id
_entity.type
_entity.pdbx_description
1 polymer ?
#
loop_
_entity_poly.entity_id
_entity_poly.type
_entity_poly.pdbx_seq_one_letter_code
_entity_poly.pdbx_strand_id
1 'polypeptide(L)'
;MLLAALVTGCTTGSGTDGSAADAKPGETTPAAAPGKYSTLPEPCRAADHGVLKDMFPEFADLPKDQQEQAYAGTPEATFDTDRQVGCRWKADAPTDAHRLRISMERVVSYDTTVSDDDQAKTLYEQKLAAAGLPADGSSPAATASTGADGGTDTGTDGAATGGTPATGKPGKPGKPGENGGQKGGQEDSTPDATAGGQSDDDQSADGLQSRTLSGLGSSAFLADIPAKAGAASPQHTVRVVFRASNVLVTVEYSEEPAEAGTPPDTKTLQDRTQTMAGKLADQIGE
;
A
#
# COMPACT_ATOMS: atom_id res chain seq x y z
N MET A 1 -3.21 52.54 46.68
CA MET A 1 -2.82 51.69 47.82
C MET A 1 -1.51 51.02 47.46
N LEU A 2 -0.41 51.63 47.92
CA LEU A 2 0.97 51.17 47.80
C LEU A 2 1.26 50.34 49.06
N LEU A 3 1.72 49.10 48.95
CA LEU A 3 2.26 48.35 50.08
C LEU A 3 3.46 47.51 49.61
N ALA A 4 4.66 48.02 49.93
CA ALA A 4 5.90 47.26 49.96
C ALA A 4 6.02 46.56 51.33
N ALA A 5 6.58 45.35 51.34
CA ALA A 5 7.02 44.66 52.55
C ALA A 5 8.35 43.94 52.30
N LEU A 6 9.16 43.89 53.35
CA LEU A 6 10.63 43.86 53.38
C LEU A 6 11.27 42.47 53.30
N VAL A 7 12.55 42.48 52.95
CA VAL A 7 13.54 41.40 53.01
C VAL A 7 13.98 41.12 54.46
N THR A 8 14.23 39.84 54.78
CA THR A 8 15.16 39.40 55.83
C THR A 8 15.96 38.19 55.34
N GLY A 9 17.29 38.21 55.50
CA GLY A 9 18.21 37.11 55.18
C GLY A 9 18.86 36.47 56.41
N CYS A 10 19.61 35.38 56.16
CA CYS A 10 20.73 34.73 56.90
C CYS A 10 20.77 33.25 56.45
N THR A 11 21.88 32.53 56.26
CA THR A 11 23.22 32.62 56.87
C THR A 11 24.29 32.00 55.94
N THR A 12 25.51 32.54 56.05
CA THR A 12 26.78 32.01 55.54
C THR A 12 27.25 30.83 56.39
N GLY A 13 27.60 29.70 55.74
CA GLY A 13 28.32 28.59 56.35
C GLY A 13 29.62 28.32 55.59
N SER A 14 30.76 28.71 56.19
CA SER A 14 32.09 28.27 55.76
C SER A 14 32.43 26.98 56.48
N GLY A 15 32.50 25.88 55.74
CA GLY A 15 33.03 24.59 56.20
C GLY A 15 33.82 23.96 55.06
N THR A 16 35.15 24.08 55.12
CA THR A 16 36.09 23.25 54.37
C THR A 16 36.24 21.93 55.11
N ASP A 17 35.88 20.81 54.48
CA ASP A 17 36.60 19.54 54.49
C ASP A 17 35.74 18.42 53.88
N GLY A 18 36.31 17.70 52.91
CA GLY A 18 35.88 16.34 52.59
C GLY A 18 35.21 16.13 51.24
N SER A 19 35.94 15.43 50.38
CA SER A 19 35.52 14.76 49.15
C SER A 19 35.50 15.63 47.89
N ALA A 20 36.60 15.55 47.15
CA ALA A 20 36.57 15.76 45.71
C ALA A 20 35.50 14.81 45.15
N ALA A 21 34.34 15.35 44.81
CA ALA A 21 33.34 14.62 44.06
C ALA A 21 34.02 14.19 42.74
N ASP A 22 34.24 12.88 42.62
CA ASP A 22 34.65 12.20 41.39
C ASP A 22 33.53 12.39 40.37
N ALA A 23 33.46 13.58 39.77
CA ALA A 23 32.59 13.87 38.64
C ALA A 23 33.20 13.17 37.44
N LYS A 24 32.96 11.86 37.30
CA LYS A 24 33.13 11.20 36.01
C LYS A 24 32.21 11.93 35.03
N PRO A 25 32.73 12.51 33.94
CA PRO A 25 31.87 12.93 32.84
C PRO A 25 31.21 11.65 32.32
N GLY A 26 29.97 11.43 32.72
CA GLY A 26 29.13 10.42 32.08
C GLY A 26 28.89 10.91 30.67
N GLU A 27 29.59 10.32 29.71
CA GLU A 27 29.31 10.53 28.30
C GLU A 27 27.89 10.03 28.05
N THR A 28 26.95 10.96 27.97
CA THR A 28 25.56 10.65 27.66
C THR A 28 25.43 10.69 26.16
N THR A 29 25.49 9.52 25.53
CA THR A 29 25.19 9.40 24.11
C THR A 29 23.77 9.91 23.87
N PRO A 30 23.56 10.85 22.93
CA PRO A 30 22.22 11.30 22.59
C PRO A 30 21.37 10.13 22.10
N ALA A 31 20.13 10.03 22.59
CA ALA A 31 19.17 9.07 22.09
C ALA A 31 18.76 9.40 20.65
N ALA A 32 18.39 8.38 19.87
CA ALA A 32 17.85 8.53 18.54
C ALA A 32 16.55 9.35 18.54
N ALA A 33 16.25 9.98 17.40
CA ALA A 33 15.11 10.87 17.27
C ALA A 33 13.77 10.11 17.49
N PRO A 34 12.83 10.69 18.26
CA PRO A 34 11.47 10.15 18.33
C PRO A 34 10.74 10.35 17.00
N GLY A 35 9.65 9.62 16.82
CA GLY A 35 8.80 9.71 15.64
C GLY A 35 8.03 11.03 15.53
N LYS A 36 7.66 11.41 14.30
CA LYS A 36 6.83 12.61 14.02
C LYS A 36 5.49 12.55 14.75
N TYR A 37 4.83 11.39 14.75
CA TYR A 37 3.49 11.21 15.30
C TYR A 37 3.57 10.68 16.72
N SER A 38 2.99 11.42 17.67
CA SER A 38 2.78 10.99 19.06
C SER A 38 1.39 10.39 19.29
N THR A 39 0.43 10.65 18.40
CA THR A 39 -0.94 10.12 18.43
C THR A 39 -1.38 9.68 17.03
N LEU A 40 -2.35 8.76 16.94
CA LEU A 40 -2.94 8.34 15.67
C LEU A 40 -4.27 9.06 15.43
N PRO A 41 -4.58 9.45 14.18
CA PRO A 41 -5.91 9.92 13.82
C PRO A 41 -6.92 8.77 13.92
N GLU A 42 -8.18 9.11 14.16
CA GLU A 42 -9.26 8.14 14.31
C GLU A 42 -9.69 7.60 12.92
N PRO A 43 -9.49 6.30 12.60
CA PRO A 43 -9.58 5.82 11.22
C PRO A 43 -10.98 5.90 10.61
N CYS A 44 -12.05 5.78 11.40
CA CYS A 44 -13.40 5.87 10.85
C CYS A 44 -13.72 7.29 10.36
N ARG A 45 -13.20 8.31 11.05
CA ARG A 45 -13.35 9.72 10.63
C ARG A 45 -12.36 10.14 9.54
N ALA A 46 -11.20 9.49 9.48
CA ALA A 46 -10.19 9.77 8.45
C ALA A 46 -10.63 9.27 7.07
N ALA A 47 -11.44 8.20 7.00
CA ALA A 47 -11.96 7.67 5.74
C ALA A 47 -12.79 8.73 4.99
N ASP A 48 -12.47 8.93 3.70
CA ASP A 48 -13.17 9.89 2.86
C ASP A 48 -14.59 9.38 2.54
N HIS A 49 -15.60 10.18 2.90
CA HIS A 49 -17.00 9.82 2.73
C HIS A 49 -17.40 9.68 1.24
N GLY A 50 -16.77 10.43 0.33
CA GLY A 50 -16.99 10.28 -1.11
C GLY A 50 -16.51 8.92 -1.59
N VAL A 51 -15.28 8.56 -1.24
CA VAL A 51 -14.69 7.25 -1.59
C VAL A 51 -15.49 6.10 -0.97
N LEU A 52 -15.98 6.24 0.27
CA LEU A 52 -16.85 5.23 0.89
C LEU A 52 -18.16 5.02 0.12
N LYS A 53 -18.75 6.07 -0.48
CA LYS A 53 -19.95 5.91 -1.33
C LYS A 53 -19.65 5.10 -2.57
N ASP A 54 -18.49 5.32 -3.18
CA ASP A 54 -18.07 4.59 -4.37
C ASP A 54 -17.74 3.12 -4.04
N MET A 55 -17.16 2.86 -2.85
CA MET A 55 -16.84 1.51 -2.38
C MET A 55 -18.03 0.71 -1.87
N PHE A 56 -19.08 1.40 -1.40
CA PHE A 56 -20.28 0.79 -0.83
C PHE A 56 -21.55 1.42 -1.42
N PRO A 57 -21.84 1.18 -2.72
CA PRO A 57 -23.03 1.71 -3.37
C PRO A 57 -24.33 1.22 -2.72
N GLU A 58 -24.35 0.03 -2.12
CA GLU A 58 -25.51 -0.58 -1.46
C GLU A 58 -25.94 0.16 -0.18
N PHE A 59 -25.06 0.97 0.42
CA PHE A 59 -25.47 1.85 1.53
C PHE A 59 -26.41 2.96 1.06
N ALA A 60 -26.48 3.26 -0.24
CA ALA A 60 -27.41 4.23 -0.80
C ALA A 60 -28.89 3.84 -0.61
N ASP A 61 -29.16 2.53 -0.57
CA ASP A 61 -30.52 1.97 -0.50
C ASP A 61 -31.04 1.82 0.95
N LEU A 62 -30.18 2.05 1.94
CA LEU A 62 -30.56 1.98 3.35
C LEU A 62 -31.41 3.19 3.78
N PRO A 63 -32.29 3.03 4.79
CA PRO A 63 -32.90 4.16 5.48
C PRO A 63 -31.84 5.13 6.00
N LYS A 64 -32.12 6.43 6.02
CA LYS A 64 -31.12 7.48 6.32
C LYS A 64 -30.35 7.26 7.62
N ASP A 65 -31.05 6.86 8.68
CA ASP A 65 -30.46 6.55 9.99
C ASP A 65 -29.47 5.37 9.91
N GLN A 66 -29.82 4.34 9.11
CA GLN A 66 -28.95 3.19 8.89
C GLN A 66 -27.79 3.52 7.94
N GLN A 67 -28.01 4.39 6.96
CA GLN A 67 -26.98 4.86 6.05
C GLN A 67 -25.89 5.64 6.79
N GLU A 68 -26.26 6.57 7.67
CA GLU A 68 -25.30 7.30 8.52
C GLU A 68 -24.48 6.33 9.36
N GLN A 69 -25.13 5.33 9.97
CA GLN A 69 -24.46 4.30 10.76
C GLN A 69 -23.55 3.40 9.94
N ALA A 70 -23.93 3.08 8.70
CA ALA A 70 -23.13 2.26 7.78
C ALA A 70 -21.86 3.01 7.34
N TYR A 71 -21.98 4.28 6.93
CA TYR A 71 -20.83 5.10 6.54
C TYR A 71 -19.94 5.49 7.73
N ALA A 72 -20.47 5.57 8.95
CA ALA A 72 -19.67 5.82 10.15
C ALA A 72 -18.65 4.70 10.42
N GLY A 73 -18.85 3.50 9.88
CA GLY A 73 -17.97 2.36 10.10
C GLY A 73 -18.04 1.84 11.54
N THR A 74 -17.23 0.82 11.81
CA THR A 74 -17.11 0.24 13.15
C THR A 74 -15.65 0.25 13.58
N PRO A 75 -15.30 0.91 14.69
CA PRO A 75 -13.95 0.84 15.24
C PRO A 75 -13.52 -0.60 15.52
N GLU A 76 -12.25 -0.88 15.30
CA GLU A 76 -11.64 -2.15 15.70
C GLU A 76 -11.09 -2.04 17.12
N ALA A 77 -11.54 -2.96 17.98
CA ALA A 77 -11.06 -3.01 19.35
C ALA A 77 -9.60 -3.45 19.37
N THR A 78 -8.78 -2.74 20.14
CA THR A 78 -7.39 -3.12 20.45
C THR A 78 -7.08 -2.78 21.90
N PHE A 79 -6.12 -3.51 22.48
CA PHE A 79 -5.60 -3.23 23.82
C PHE A 79 -4.59 -2.08 23.82
N ASP A 80 -3.97 -1.79 22.68
CA ASP A 80 -2.97 -0.74 22.53
C ASP A 80 -3.52 0.38 21.63
N THR A 81 -4.53 1.08 22.12
CA THR A 81 -5.19 2.18 21.39
C THR A 81 -4.26 3.38 21.17
N ASP A 82 -3.16 3.45 21.92
CA ASP A 82 -2.15 4.46 21.70
C ASP A 82 -1.35 4.15 20.43
N ARG A 83 -0.97 2.88 20.19
CA ARG A 83 -0.13 2.51 19.04
C ARG A 83 -0.88 1.93 17.87
N GLN A 84 -2.11 1.48 18.06
CA GLN A 84 -2.88 0.84 17.01
C GLN A 84 -4.30 1.36 17.05
N VAL A 85 -4.84 1.69 15.89
CA VAL A 85 -6.26 2.00 15.72
C VAL A 85 -6.73 1.41 14.41
N GLY A 86 -8.00 1.03 14.34
CA GLY A 86 -8.57 0.52 13.11
C GLY A 86 -10.05 0.87 12.97
N CYS A 87 -10.53 0.83 11.74
CA CYS A 87 -11.94 0.89 11.41
C CYS A 87 -12.27 -0.11 10.33
N ARG A 88 -13.50 -0.64 10.37
CA ARG A 88 -14.01 -1.56 9.36
C ARG A 88 -15.39 -1.15 8.86
N TRP A 89 -15.62 -1.41 7.59
CA TRP A 89 -16.91 -1.32 6.92
C TRP A 89 -17.23 -2.64 6.26
N LYS A 90 -18.52 -2.91 6.15
CA LYS A 90 -19.01 -4.20 5.70
C LYS A 90 -20.34 -3.97 5.01
N ALA A 91 -20.51 -4.63 3.88
CA ALA A 91 -21.77 -4.61 3.17
C ALA A 91 -21.97 -5.98 2.51
N ASP A 92 -23.19 -6.49 2.64
CA ASP A 92 -23.56 -7.85 2.23
C ASP A 92 -24.72 -7.70 1.25
N ALA A 93 -24.45 -7.88 -0.04
CA ALA A 93 -25.46 -7.85 -1.11
C ALA A 93 -25.76 -9.28 -1.59
N PRO A 94 -26.89 -9.50 -2.30
CA PRO A 94 -27.22 -10.82 -2.84
C PRO A 94 -26.21 -11.34 -3.88
N THR A 95 -25.48 -10.44 -4.55
CA THR A 95 -24.53 -10.74 -5.62
C THR A 95 -23.10 -10.88 -5.13
N ASP A 96 -22.74 -10.15 -4.07
CA ASP A 96 -21.38 -10.02 -3.58
C ASP A 96 -21.37 -9.38 -2.19
N ALA A 97 -20.29 -9.58 -1.44
CA ALA A 97 -20.05 -8.93 -0.17
C ALA A 97 -18.74 -8.13 -0.22
N HIS A 98 -18.82 -6.87 0.21
CA HIS A 98 -17.68 -5.98 0.29
C HIS A 98 -17.24 -5.78 1.75
N ARG A 99 -15.92 -5.69 1.94
CA ARG A 99 -15.30 -5.36 3.24
C ARG A 99 -14.15 -4.38 3.02
N LEU A 100 -14.14 -3.31 3.81
CA LEU A 100 -13.02 -2.36 3.91
C LEU A 100 -12.49 -2.40 5.34
N ARG A 101 -11.17 -2.41 5.49
CA ARG A 101 -10.48 -2.25 6.75
C ARG A 101 -9.37 -1.22 6.59
N ILE A 102 -9.32 -0.27 7.51
CA ILE A 102 -8.22 0.69 7.64
C ILE A 102 -7.59 0.44 9.00
N SER A 103 -6.28 0.16 9.01
CA SER A 103 -5.50 -0.02 10.23
C SER A 103 -4.32 0.94 10.21
N MET A 104 -4.06 1.60 11.34
CA MET A 104 -2.93 2.49 11.52
C MET A 104 -2.11 2.03 12.72
N GLU A 105 -0.79 1.98 12.55
CA GLU A 105 0.16 1.56 13.56
C GLU A 105 1.21 2.64 13.76
N ARG A 106 1.26 3.24 14.96
CA ARG A 106 2.36 4.11 15.40
C ARG A 106 3.47 3.23 15.93
N VAL A 107 4.58 3.25 15.22
CA VAL A 107 5.80 2.54 15.57
C VAL A 107 6.60 3.37 16.57
N VAL A 108 7.13 2.69 17.58
CA VAL A 108 8.05 3.25 18.57
C VAL A 108 9.18 2.25 18.77
N SER A 109 10.42 2.71 18.63
CA SER A 109 11.61 1.93 18.91
C SER A 109 11.81 1.80 20.42
N TYR A 110 12.17 0.60 20.86
CA TYR A 110 12.63 0.36 22.23
C TYR A 110 14.17 0.39 22.34
N ASP A 111 14.85 0.40 21.20
CA ASP A 111 16.29 0.63 21.15
C ASP A 111 16.54 2.13 21.09
N THR A 112 17.22 2.67 22.10
CA THR A 112 17.52 4.12 22.20
C THR A 112 18.45 4.62 21.10
N THR A 113 19.06 3.73 20.32
CA THR A 113 19.95 4.04 19.21
C THR A 113 19.26 3.97 17.84
N VAL A 114 18.01 3.50 17.78
CA VAL A 114 17.22 3.39 16.55
C VAL A 114 16.05 4.36 16.64
N SER A 115 15.85 5.19 15.60
CA SER A 115 14.72 6.11 15.56
C SER A 115 13.41 5.36 15.31
N ASP A 116 12.28 5.95 15.73
CA ASP A 116 10.96 5.38 15.44
C ASP A 116 10.70 5.29 13.92
N ASP A 117 11.27 6.22 13.13
CA ASP A 117 11.17 6.24 11.67
C ASP A 117 11.91 5.06 11.02
N ASP A 118 13.14 4.79 11.48
CA ASP A 118 13.96 3.66 11.00
C ASP A 118 13.33 2.31 11.40
N GLN A 119 12.77 2.24 12.60
CA GLN A 119 12.01 1.06 13.04
C GLN A 119 10.76 0.86 12.17
N ALA A 120 10.04 1.94 11.83
CA ALA A 120 8.89 1.86 10.93
C ALA A 120 9.28 1.45 9.51
N LYS A 121 10.44 1.93 9.01
CA LYS A 121 11.01 1.50 7.73
C LYS A 121 11.25 -0.02 7.72
N THR A 122 11.86 -0.53 8.78
CA THR A 122 12.15 -1.97 8.93
C THR A 122 10.87 -2.80 8.91
N LEU A 123 9.83 -2.36 9.63
CA LEU A 123 8.53 -3.05 9.64
C LEU A 123 7.81 -2.95 8.28
N TYR A 124 7.93 -1.83 7.58
CA TYR A 124 7.42 -1.69 6.21
C TYR A 124 8.10 -2.67 5.26
N GLU A 125 9.43 -2.78 5.29
CA GLU A 125 10.20 -3.71 4.46
C GLU A 125 9.82 -5.18 4.72
N GLN A 126 9.51 -5.54 5.97
CA GLN A 126 8.97 -6.87 6.30
C GLN A 126 7.60 -7.11 5.67
N LYS A 127 6.69 -6.13 5.71
CA LYS A 127 5.37 -6.24 5.07
C LYS A 127 5.50 -6.33 3.54
N LEU A 128 6.43 -5.58 2.95
CA LEU A 128 6.74 -5.60 1.53
C LEU A 128 7.28 -6.97 1.09
N ALA A 129 8.22 -7.53 1.86
CA ALA A 129 8.75 -8.88 1.61
C ALA A 129 7.67 -9.96 1.76
N ALA A 130 6.77 -9.83 2.75
CA ALA A 130 5.63 -10.73 2.91
C ALA A 130 4.64 -10.67 1.74
N ALA A 131 4.60 -9.55 1.00
CA ALA A 131 3.86 -9.40 -0.24
C ALA A 131 4.62 -9.91 -1.49
N GLY A 132 5.83 -10.46 -1.31
CA GLY A 132 6.65 -10.97 -2.42
C GLY A 132 7.32 -9.88 -3.26
N LEU A 133 7.42 -8.65 -2.75
CA LEU A 133 8.00 -7.51 -3.45
C LEU A 133 9.42 -7.22 -2.94
N PRO A 134 10.38 -6.88 -3.82
CA PRO A 134 11.73 -6.53 -3.40
C PRO A 134 11.77 -5.12 -2.80
N ALA A 135 12.66 -4.91 -1.83
CA ALA A 135 12.86 -3.63 -1.14
C ALA A 135 13.25 -2.49 -2.10
N ASP A 136 13.88 -2.83 -3.22
CA ASP A 136 14.47 -1.88 -4.17
C ASP A 136 13.43 -1.28 -5.14
N GLY A 137 12.15 -1.63 -5.00
CA GLY A 137 11.05 -1.13 -5.84
C GLY A 137 11.06 -1.64 -7.28
N SER A 138 11.89 -2.63 -7.59
CA SER A 138 11.83 -3.33 -8.87
C SER A 138 10.59 -4.23 -8.88
N SER A 139 9.64 -4.00 -9.78
CA SER A 139 8.52 -4.92 -9.92
C SER A 139 9.07 -6.32 -10.25
N PRO A 140 8.70 -7.39 -9.51
CA PRO A 140 9.12 -8.72 -9.90
C PRO A 140 8.60 -8.99 -11.31
N ALA A 141 9.49 -9.34 -12.24
CA ALA A 141 9.08 -9.82 -13.55
C ALA A 141 8.28 -11.11 -13.35
N ALA A 142 7.12 -11.22 -13.99
CA ALA A 142 6.30 -12.42 -13.93
C ALA A 142 7.11 -13.63 -14.41
N THR A 143 7.62 -14.44 -13.49
CA THR A 143 8.18 -15.75 -13.81
C THR A 143 7.02 -16.67 -14.13
N ALA A 144 6.78 -16.91 -15.42
CA ALA A 144 5.93 -17.99 -15.86
C ALA A 144 6.45 -19.30 -15.26
N SER A 145 5.67 -19.91 -14.36
CA SER A 145 5.93 -21.26 -13.87
C SER A 145 5.77 -22.24 -15.03
N THR A 146 6.87 -22.57 -15.71
CA THR A 146 6.94 -23.77 -16.54
C THR A 146 6.76 -24.98 -15.62
N GLY A 147 5.66 -25.71 -15.84
CA GLY A 147 5.40 -26.99 -15.19
C GLY A 147 6.60 -27.92 -15.36
N ALA A 148 7.11 -28.41 -14.23
CA ALA A 148 8.14 -29.43 -14.20
C ALA A 148 7.48 -30.78 -14.54
N ASP A 149 7.64 -31.21 -15.78
CA ASP A 149 7.43 -32.60 -16.19
C ASP A 149 8.68 -33.39 -15.74
N GLY A 150 8.49 -34.30 -14.80
CA GLY A 150 9.54 -35.12 -14.21
C GLY A 150 9.91 -36.28 -15.12
N GLY A 151 10.85 -36.05 -16.04
CA GLY A 151 11.51 -37.09 -16.81
C GLY A 151 12.91 -37.39 -16.26
N THR A 152 13.05 -38.48 -15.52
CA THR A 152 14.35 -39.01 -15.09
C THR A 152 14.93 -39.92 -16.18
N ASP A 153 16.14 -39.61 -16.62
CA ASP A 153 17.36 -40.44 -16.45
C ASP A 153 18.25 -40.70 -17.68
N THR A 154 19.56 -40.55 -17.40
CA THR A 154 20.79 -41.10 -18.02
C THR A 154 21.26 -40.67 -19.42
N GLY A 155 22.52 -40.17 -19.48
CA GLY A 155 23.30 -40.13 -20.72
C GLY A 155 24.57 -39.25 -20.77
N THR A 156 25.56 -39.57 -19.92
CA THR A 156 27.02 -39.66 -20.19
C THR A 156 27.78 -38.66 -21.11
N ASP A 157 28.83 -38.08 -20.51
CA ASP A 157 30.17 -37.65 -21.01
C ASP A 157 30.37 -36.87 -22.33
N GLY A 158 31.24 -35.84 -22.26
CA GLY A 158 31.99 -35.40 -23.43
C GLY A 158 32.64 -34.03 -23.34
N ALA A 159 33.96 -33.99 -23.27
CA ALA A 159 34.79 -32.82 -23.02
C ALA A 159 35.10 -31.95 -24.26
N ALA A 160 35.34 -30.67 -23.97
CA ALA A 160 36.43 -29.80 -24.44
C ALA A 160 36.50 -29.26 -25.90
N THR A 161 37.03 -28.02 -25.95
CA THR A 161 37.67 -27.28 -27.07
C THR A 161 36.74 -26.81 -28.19
N GLY A 162 36.70 -25.54 -28.64
CA GLY A 162 37.75 -24.53 -28.79
C GLY A 162 37.89 -24.25 -30.29
N GLY A 163 37.66 -23.00 -30.75
CA GLY A 163 37.91 -22.63 -32.16
C GLY A 163 37.17 -21.39 -32.64
N THR A 164 37.93 -20.39 -33.06
CA THR A 164 37.58 -18.99 -33.33
C THR A 164 37.08 -18.75 -34.80
N PRO A 165 37.02 -17.52 -35.38
CA PRO A 165 35.83 -16.99 -36.06
C PRO A 165 36.02 -16.74 -37.58
N ALA A 166 34.97 -16.39 -38.32
CA ALA A 166 35.09 -15.68 -39.60
C ALA A 166 33.80 -14.90 -39.92
N THR A 167 33.79 -13.57 -39.80
CA THR A 167 33.92 -12.57 -40.91
C THR A 167 33.14 -12.84 -42.19
N GLY A 168 32.20 -11.93 -42.51
CA GLY A 168 31.56 -11.81 -43.82
C GLY A 168 30.64 -10.58 -43.87
N LYS A 169 31.07 -9.55 -44.60
CA LYS A 169 30.58 -8.16 -44.63
C LYS A 169 29.53 -7.97 -45.77
N PRO A 170 29.12 -6.75 -46.22
CA PRO A 170 27.71 -6.36 -46.39
C PRO A 170 27.35 -5.92 -47.83
N GLY A 171 26.09 -5.54 -48.06
CA GLY A 171 25.70 -4.66 -49.18
C GLY A 171 24.19 -4.43 -49.19
N LYS A 172 23.66 -3.24 -48.88
CA LYS A 172 23.57 -1.97 -49.65
C LYS A 172 22.31 -1.89 -50.56
N PRO A 173 21.82 -0.67 -50.89
CA PRO A 173 20.44 -0.25 -50.67
C PRO A 173 19.70 0.16 -51.97
N GLY A 174 18.39 0.44 -51.87
CA GLY A 174 17.59 1.04 -52.95
C GLY A 174 16.42 1.84 -52.41
N LYS A 175 16.13 2.99 -53.03
CA LYS A 175 15.38 4.16 -52.52
C LYS A 175 14.11 4.39 -53.42
N PRO A 176 13.49 5.58 -53.52
CA PRO A 176 12.14 5.96 -53.03
C PRO A 176 11.09 6.32 -54.13
N GLY A 177 9.90 6.77 -53.72
CA GLY A 177 8.91 7.54 -54.51
C GLY A 177 7.48 7.32 -53.96
N GLU A 178 6.75 8.23 -53.30
CA GLU A 178 6.33 9.64 -53.54
C GLU A 178 4.97 9.78 -54.27
N ASN A 179 4.12 10.67 -53.71
CA ASN A 179 2.82 11.22 -54.17
C ASN A 179 1.57 10.32 -54.01
N GLY A 180 0.41 10.76 -53.52
CA GLY A 180 -0.14 12.09 -53.27
C GLY A 180 -1.55 12.19 -53.87
N GLY A 181 -2.56 12.61 -53.08
CA GLY A 181 -3.78 13.26 -53.61
C GLY A 181 -5.15 12.55 -53.52
N GLN A 182 -5.91 12.89 -52.46
CA GLN A 182 -7.19 13.63 -52.46
C GLN A 182 -8.53 13.07 -53.02
N LYS A 183 -9.60 13.38 -52.24
CA LYS A 183 -11.08 13.42 -52.51
C LYS A 183 -11.79 12.06 -52.65
N GLY A 184 -13.01 11.82 -52.15
CA GLY A 184 -14.07 12.63 -51.53
C GLY A 184 -15.40 11.84 -51.62
N GLY A 185 -16.43 12.21 -50.83
CA GLY A 185 -17.80 11.63 -50.79
C GLY A 185 -18.04 10.88 -49.48
N GLN A 186 -18.80 11.35 -48.48
CA GLN A 186 -20.15 11.95 -48.40
C GLN A 186 -21.31 10.94 -48.60
N GLU A 187 -22.14 10.88 -47.55
CA GLU A 187 -23.45 10.20 -47.37
C GLU A 187 -23.41 8.66 -47.28
N ASP A 188 -23.99 8.01 -46.27
CA ASP A 188 -25.38 8.16 -45.82
C ASP A 188 -25.56 7.79 -44.34
N SER A 189 -26.54 8.42 -43.69
CA SER A 189 -26.94 8.16 -42.30
C SER A 189 -28.32 7.52 -42.28
N THR A 190 -28.49 6.36 -41.66
CA THR A 190 -29.62 6.07 -40.75
C THR A 190 -29.43 4.72 -40.04
N PRO A 191 -30.01 4.54 -38.85
CA PRO A 191 -29.63 3.50 -37.89
C PRO A 191 -30.62 2.32 -37.89
N ASP A 192 -30.13 1.13 -37.54
CA ASP A 192 -30.96 0.14 -36.87
C ASP A 192 -30.10 -0.76 -35.98
N ALA A 193 -30.61 -1.02 -34.79
CA ALA A 193 -29.97 -1.72 -33.69
C ALA A 193 -29.89 -3.23 -33.95
N THR A 194 -28.89 -3.90 -33.36
CA THR A 194 -29.09 -5.09 -32.51
C THR A 194 -27.74 -5.61 -31.99
N ALA A 195 -27.69 -5.71 -30.66
CA ALA A 195 -26.94 -6.63 -29.81
C ALA A 195 -25.67 -7.32 -30.37
N GLY A 196 -24.57 -7.03 -29.71
CA GLY A 196 -23.36 -7.84 -29.70
C GLY A 196 -22.46 -7.34 -28.59
N GLY A 197 -22.88 -7.61 -27.34
CA GLY A 197 -21.98 -7.48 -26.20
C GLY A 197 -20.81 -8.42 -26.41
N GLN A 198 -19.68 -7.86 -26.79
CA GLN A 198 -18.42 -8.56 -26.73
C GLN A 198 -17.80 -8.13 -25.41
N SER A 199 -17.86 -9.03 -24.43
CA SER A 199 -17.12 -8.90 -23.20
C SER A 199 -15.65 -8.74 -23.54
N ASP A 200 -15.07 -7.60 -23.18
CA ASP A 200 -13.63 -7.42 -23.11
C ASP A 200 -13.09 -8.14 -21.86
N ASP A 201 -13.34 -9.45 -21.75
CA ASP A 201 -12.82 -10.34 -20.68
C ASP A 201 -11.39 -10.82 -20.99
N ASP A 202 -10.58 -9.95 -21.60
CA ASP A 202 -9.16 -10.19 -21.83
C ASP A 202 -8.39 -8.86 -21.81
N GLN A 203 -8.70 -7.99 -20.82
CA GLN A 203 -7.77 -6.93 -20.47
C GLN A 203 -6.49 -7.59 -19.96
N SER A 204 -5.41 -7.40 -20.71
CA SER A 204 -4.08 -7.88 -20.37
C SER A 204 -3.79 -7.60 -18.90
N ALA A 205 -3.54 -8.64 -18.11
CA ALA A 205 -3.24 -8.59 -16.67
C ALA A 205 -1.95 -7.81 -16.33
N ASP A 206 -1.31 -7.20 -17.33
CA ASP A 206 -0.16 -6.33 -17.18
C ASP A 206 -0.56 -5.08 -16.39
N GLY A 207 -0.01 -4.96 -15.19
CA GLY A 207 -0.20 -3.80 -14.32
C GLY A 207 -1.20 -4.00 -13.17
N LEU A 208 -1.90 -5.14 -13.08
CA LEU A 208 -2.75 -5.48 -11.93
C LEU A 208 -2.05 -6.34 -10.88
N GLN A 209 -0.78 -6.70 -11.09
CA GLN A 209 -0.01 -7.44 -10.09
C GLN A 209 0.36 -6.57 -8.88
N SER A 210 0.67 -7.23 -7.76
CA SER A 210 1.34 -6.60 -6.62
C SER A 210 2.56 -5.80 -7.06
N ARG A 211 2.72 -4.57 -6.55
CA ARG A 211 3.75 -3.63 -6.98
C ARG A 211 4.01 -2.55 -5.94
N THR A 212 5.18 -1.93 -5.99
CA THR A 212 5.43 -0.70 -5.23
C THR A 212 4.67 0.48 -5.83
N LEU A 213 4.26 1.41 -4.98
CA LEU A 213 3.55 2.63 -5.34
C LEU A 213 4.41 3.87 -4.99
N SER A 214 4.34 4.89 -5.83
CA SER A 214 4.89 6.22 -5.56
C SER A 214 3.78 7.20 -5.15
N GLY A 215 4.13 8.27 -4.45
CA GLY A 215 3.20 9.36 -4.14
C GLY A 215 2.29 9.14 -2.92
N LEU A 216 2.52 8.07 -2.14
CA LEU A 216 1.83 7.81 -0.88
C LEU A 216 2.85 7.75 0.26
N GLY A 217 2.84 8.76 1.13
CA GLY A 217 3.81 8.89 2.21
C GLY A 217 5.26 8.81 1.73
N SER A 218 6.13 8.21 2.55
CA SER A 218 7.55 8.02 2.24
C SER A 218 7.84 6.77 1.42
N SER A 219 6.97 5.76 1.49
CA SER A 219 7.09 4.48 0.77
C SER A 219 5.76 3.74 0.79
N ALA A 220 5.36 3.13 -0.32
CA ALA A 220 4.09 2.42 -0.42
C ALA A 220 4.12 1.22 -1.37
N PHE A 221 3.22 0.27 -1.17
CA PHE A 221 3.00 -0.84 -2.09
C PHE A 221 1.52 -1.25 -2.12
N LEU A 222 1.13 -1.88 -3.21
CA LEU A 222 -0.12 -2.60 -3.39
C LEU A 222 0.17 -4.09 -3.46
N ALA A 223 -0.54 -4.87 -2.66
CA ALA A 223 -0.59 -6.32 -2.77
C ALA A 223 -1.96 -6.73 -3.30
N ASP A 224 -1.97 -7.41 -4.44
CA ASP A 224 -3.13 -8.06 -5.02
C ASP A 224 -3.16 -9.52 -4.55
N ILE A 225 -4.21 -9.91 -3.84
CA ILE A 225 -4.32 -11.20 -3.18
C ILE A 225 -5.57 -11.89 -3.73
N PRO A 226 -5.42 -12.72 -4.79
CA PRO A 226 -6.55 -13.40 -5.39
C PRO A 226 -7.14 -14.44 -4.42
N ALA A 227 -8.42 -14.76 -4.64
CA ALA A 227 -9.09 -15.80 -3.89
C ALA A 227 -8.35 -17.14 -4.02
N LYS A 228 -8.24 -17.88 -2.91
CA LYS A 228 -7.64 -19.20 -2.93
C LYS A 228 -8.54 -20.16 -3.71
N ALA A 229 -7.97 -20.86 -4.69
CA ALA A 229 -8.68 -21.89 -5.45
C ALA A 229 -9.32 -22.93 -4.50
N GLY A 230 -10.61 -23.19 -4.68
CA GLY A 230 -11.37 -24.14 -3.87
C GLY A 230 -11.78 -23.64 -2.48
N ALA A 231 -11.63 -22.34 -2.17
CA ALA A 231 -12.19 -21.76 -0.96
C ALA A 231 -13.72 -21.78 -0.99
N ALA A 232 -14.35 -22.05 0.15
CA ALA A 232 -15.81 -22.01 0.30
C ALA A 232 -16.39 -20.59 0.15
N SER A 233 -15.57 -19.58 0.46
CA SER A 233 -15.82 -18.15 0.32
C SER A 233 -14.64 -17.53 -0.43
N PRO A 234 -14.68 -17.47 -1.78
CA PRO A 234 -13.58 -16.95 -2.57
C PRO A 234 -13.50 -15.42 -2.45
N GLN A 235 -12.63 -14.93 -1.57
CA GLN A 235 -12.44 -13.49 -1.36
C GLN A 235 -11.20 -12.99 -2.10
N HIS A 236 -11.36 -11.99 -2.98
CA HIS A 236 -10.23 -11.25 -3.56
C HIS A 236 -9.96 -10.02 -2.72
N THR A 237 -8.72 -9.83 -2.31
CA THR A 237 -8.31 -8.72 -1.44
C THR A 237 -7.25 -7.88 -2.11
N VAL A 238 -7.48 -6.58 -2.18
CA VAL A 238 -6.45 -5.60 -2.48
C VAL A 238 -6.02 -4.94 -1.19
N ARG A 239 -4.70 -4.84 -1.00
CA ARG A 239 -4.11 -4.21 0.17
C ARG A 239 -3.12 -3.14 -0.25
N VAL A 240 -3.34 -1.90 0.18
CA VAL A 240 -2.34 -0.83 0.07
C VAL A 240 -1.72 -0.59 1.43
N VAL A 241 -0.39 -0.62 1.50
CA VAL A 241 0.37 -0.27 2.70
C VAL A 241 1.26 0.90 2.37
N PHE A 242 1.21 1.94 3.19
CA PHE A 242 2.15 3.06 3.08
C PHE A 242 2.69 3.47 4.45
N ARG A 243 3.88 4.06 4.43
CA ARG A 243 4.56 4.60 5.61
C ARG A 243 4.54 6.12 5.57
N ALA A 244 4.11 6.76 6.66
CA ALA A 244 4.22 8.19 6.88
C ALA A 244 5.01 8.42 8.17
N SER A 245 6.29 8.75 8.03
CA SER A 245 7.27 8.74 9.12
C SER A 245 7.22 7.44 9.96
N ASN A 246 6.90 7.55 11.27
CA ASN A 246 6.77 6.42 12.18
C ASN A 246 5.37 5.78 12.20
N VAL A 247 4.51 6.06 11.22
CA VAL A 247 3.17 5.44 11.11
C VAL A 247 3.10 4.54 9.88
N LEU A 248 2.59 3.31 10.08
CA LEU A 248 2.22 2.40 9.00
C LEU A 248 0.70 2.39 8.86
N VAL A 249 0.22 2.67 7.64
CA VAL A 249 -1.20 2.60 7.30
C VAL A 249 -1.42 1.43 6.38
N THR A 250 -2.43 0.61 6.69
CA THR A 250 -2.86 -0.53 5.87
C THR A 250 -4.33 -0.32 5.51
N VAL A 251 -4.62 -0.27 4.21
CA VAL A 251 -5.98 -0.22 3.66
C VAL A 251 -6.22 -1.54 2.95
N GLU A 252 -7.17 -2.33 3.43
CA GLU A 252 -7.58 -3.60 2.83
C GLU A 252 -9.01 -3.46 2.33
N TYR A 253 -9.23 -3.66 1.03
CA TYR A 253 -10.55 -3.76 0.45
C TYR A 253 -10.70 -5.11 -0.22
N SER A 254 -11.86 -5.72 -0.05
CA SER A 254 -12.09 -7.05 -0.56
C SER A 254 -13.53 -7.25 -0.99
N GLU A 255 -13.67 -8.17 -1.92
CA GLU A 255 -14.93 -8.61 -2.50
C GLU A 255 -15.00 -10.13 -2.43
N GLU A 256 -16.14 -10.62 -1.99
CA GLU A 256 -16.52 -12.02 -1.97
C GLU A 256 -17.78 -12.19 -2.84
N PRO A 257 -17.67 -12.74 -4.06
CA PRO A 257 -18.83 -13.03 -4.89
C PRO A 257 -19.76 -14.05 -4.24
N ALA A 258 -21.07 -13.84 -4.35
CA ALA A 258 -22.07 -14.79 -3.85
C ALA A 258 -22.16 -16.05 -4.75
N GLU A 259 -21.89 -15.90 -6.05
CA GLU A 259 -21.89 -16.99 -7.01
C GLU A 259 -20.46 -17.47 -7.32
N ALA A 260 -20.24 -18.78 -7.21
CA ALA A 260 -18.96 -19.38 -7.55
C ALA A 260 -18.69 -19.25 -9.05
N GLY A 261 -17.52 -18.72 -9.41
CA GLY A 261 -17.06 -18.59 -10.80
C GLY A 261 -17.18 -17.19 -11.39
N THR A 262 -17.81 -16.24 -10.69
CA THR A 262 -17.75 -14.81 -11.06
C THR A 262 -16.41 -14.23 -10.62
N PRO A 263 -15.53 -13.79 -11.55
CA PRO A 263 -14.27 -13.16 -11.19
C PRO A 263 -14.52 -11.75 -10.62
N PRO A 264 -13.86 -11.39 -9.50
CA PRO A 264 -13.93 -10.02 -8.97
C PRO A 264 -13.35 -9.00 -9.93
N ASP A 265 -13.91 -7.80 -9.95
CA ASP A 265 -13.36 -6.67 -10.71
C ASP A 265 -12.09 -6.12 -10.02
N THR A 266 -10.97 -6.81 -10.29
CA THR A 266 -9.67 -6.53 -9.67
C THR A 266 -9.23 -5.08 -9.89
N LYS A 267 -9.51 -4.52 -11.07
CA LYS A 267 -9.14 -3.15 -11.39
C LYS A 267 -9.92 -2.16 -10.52
N THR A 268 -11.23 -2.32 -10.43
CA THR A 268 -12.07 -1.47 -9.58
C THR A 268 -11.68 -1.59 -8.10
N LEU A 269 -11.38 -2.80 -7.62
CA LEU A 269 -10.86 -2.99 -6.25
C LEU A 269 -9.56 -2.21 -6.04
N GLN A 270 -8.63 -2.27 -6.99
CA GLN A 270 -7.34 -1.57 -6.88
C GLN A 270 -7.49 -0.05 -6.95
N ASP A 271 -8.29 0.47 -7.86
CA ASP A 271 -8.49 1.92 -8.03
C ASP A 271 -9.15 2.52 -6.79
N ARG A 272 -10.19 1.86 -6.24
CA ARG A 272 -10.86 2.30 -5.01
C ARG A 272 -9.93 2.26 -3.80
N THR A 273 -9.17 1.18 -3.63
CA THR A 273 -8.23 1.03 -2.50
C THR A 273 -7.11 2.07 -2.55
N GLN A 274 -6.53 2.30 -3.74
CA GLN A 274 -5.51 3.34 -3.92
C GLN A 274 -6.06 4.74 -3.70
N THR A 275 -7.29 5.01 -4.14
CA THR A 275 -7.95 6.31 -3.91
C THR A 275 -8.15 6.56 -2.42
N MET A 276 -8.66 5.57 -1.67
CA MET A 276 -8.80 5.68 -0.21
C MET A 276 -7.43 5.89 0.46
N ALA A 277 -6.42 5.12 0.06
CA ALA A 277 -5.07 5.26 0.59
C ALA A 277 -4.46 6.65 0.30
N GLY A 278 -4.71 7.22 -0.88
CA GLY A 278 -4.33 8.60 -1.24
C GLY A 278 -4.94 9.63 -0.30
N LYS A 279 -6.26 9.55 -0.07
CA LYS A 279 -6.95 10.44 0.87
C LYS A 279 -6.38 10.38 2.28
N LEU A 280 -6.08 9.18 2.77
CA LEU A 280 -5.47 8.99 4.09
C LEU A 280 -4.03 9.51 4.12
N ALA A 281 -3.25 9.34 3.05
CA ALA A 281 -1.88 9.82 2.96
C ALA A 281 -1.83 11.35 2.98
N ASP A 282 -2.74 12.02 2.28
CA ASP A 282 -2.86 13.49 2.30
C ASP A 282 -3.16 13.99 3.72
N GLN A 283 -4.15 13.41 4.39
CA GLN A 283 -4.54 13.81 5.75
C GLN A 283 -3.46 13.56 6.81
N ILE A 284 -2.73 12.44 6.70
CA ILE A 284 -1.68 12.10 7.65
C ILE A 284 -0.42 12.91 7.36
N GLY A 285 -0.12 13.20 6.08
CA GLY A 285 1.09 13.88 5.64
C GLY A 285 1.21 15.34 6.10
N GLU A 286 0.08 16.01 6.30
CA GLU A 286 -0.03 17.35 6.91
C GLU A 286 0.51 17.40 8.37
#